data_AF-A0AAU3RRV6-F1
#
_entry.id   AF-A0AAU3RRV6-F1
#
_cell.length_a   1.000
_cell.length_b   1.000
_cell.length_c   1.000
_cell.angle_alpha   90.00
_cell.angle_beta   90.00
_cell.angle_gamma   90.00
#
_symmetry.space_group_name_H-M   'P 1'
#
loop_
_entity.id
_entity.type
_entity.pdbx_description
1 polymer ?
#
loop_
_entity_poly.entity_id
_entity_poly.type
_entity_poly.pdbx_seq_one_letter_code
_entity_poly.pdbx_strand_id
1 'polypeptide(L)'
;MSMIQSGKLVLSSDNPTEKVAARTNTFTRVDFPTPFPPGSDIIVQTTVQTFNGPETPGIRLHDVSNTGFLIRLNEIFGGGVSSDGKHTAETIGWTAYTV
;
A
#
# COMPACT_ATOMS: atom_id res chain seq x y z
N MET A 1 9.81 -18.09 -15.75
CA MET A 1 8.45 -18.49 -15.35
C MET A 1 7.88 -17.33 -14.56
N SER A 2 6.66 -16.87 -14.89
CA SER A 2 6.02 -15.83 -14.09
C SER A 2 5.53 -16.42 -12.76
N MET A 3 5.86 -15.76 -11.67
CA MET A 3 5.31 -16.08 -10.34
C MET A 3 4.28 -15.01 -10.00
N ILE A 4 3.12 -15.42 -9.47
CA ILE A 4 2.06 -14.51 -9.01
C ILE A 4 1.72 -14.88 -7.57
N GLN A 5 1.62 -13.88 -6.72
CA GLN A 5 1.13 -13.99 -5.35
C GLN A 5 0.05 -12.93 -5.14
N SER A 6 -0.96 -13.24 -4.34
CA SER A 6 -2.01 -12.29 -4.00
C SER A 6 -2.45 -12.47 -2.55
N GLY A 7 -3.12 -11.45 -2.04
CA GLY A 7 -3.67 -11.48 -0.70
C GLY A 7 -4.52 -10.25 -0.43
N LYS A 8 -4.89 -10.10 0.84
CA LYS A 8 -5.58 -8.91 1.32
C LYS A 8 -5.10 -8.56 2.72
N LEU A 9 -5.29 -7.30 3.08
CA LEU A 9 -5.08 -6.80 4.44
C LEU A 9 -6.14 -5.75 4.77
N VAL A 10 -6.35 -5.52 6.05
CA VAL A 10 -7.15 -4.38 6.52
C VAL A 10 -6.18 -3.27 6.90
N LEU A 11 -6.39 -2.07 6.38
CA LEU A 11 -5.62 -0.88 6.74
C LEU A 11 -6.57 0.20 7.22
N SER A 12 -6.12 0.98 8.20
CA SER A 12 -6.67 2.28 8.56
C SER A 12 -5.53 3.30 8.57
N SER A 13 -5.84 4.59 8.74
CA SER A 13 -4.83 5.60 9.04
C SER A 13 -5.30 6.42 10.23
N ASP A 14 -4.47 6.50 11.27
CA ASP A 14 -4.65 7.46 12.37
C ASP A 14 -3.58 8.56 12.32
N ASN A 15 -2.69 8.48 11.33
CA ASN A 15 -1.55 9.36 11.16
C ASN A 15 -1.91 10.54 10.24
N PRO A 16 -1.35 11.73 10.48
CA PRO A 16 -1.46 12.83 9.53
C PRO A 16 -1.01 12.42 8.13
N THR A 17 -1.63 13.01 7.12
CA THR A 17 -1.27 12.84 5.71
C THR A 17 0.24 12.99 5.51
N GLU A 18 0.89 11.99 4.92
CA GLU A 18 2.32 12.05 4.60
C GLU A 18 2.57 12.99 3.42
N LYS A 19 3.42 13.98 3.66
CA LYS A 19 3.77 15.04 2.71
C LYS A 19 5.22 14.95 2.26
N VAL A 20 6.04 14.18 2.97
CA VAL A 20 7.47 14.01 2.71
C VAL A 20 7.70 12.73 1.90
N ALA A 21 8.30 12.89 0.72
CA ALA A 21 8.68 11.78 -0.13
C ALA A 21 9.63 10.82 0.62
N ALA A 22 9.52 9.51 0.34
CA ALA A 22 10.33 8.43 0.91
C ALA A 22 10.27 8.26 2.45
N ARG A 23 9.47 9.05 3.18
CA ARG A 23 9.24 8.82 4.61
C ARG A 23 8.21 7.68 4.78
N THR A 24 8.66 6.58 5.36
CA THR A 24 7.87 5.33 5.47
C THR A 24 7.61 4.87 6.90
N ASN A 25 7.89 5.68 7.92
CA ASN A 25 7.75 5.31 9.34
C ASN A 25 6.32 4.92 9.75
N THR A 26 5.31 5.30 8.98
CA THR A 26 3.90 4.97 9.20
C THR A 26 3.37 3.94 8.18
N PHE A 27 4.24 3.35 7.35
CA PHE A 27 3.82 2.33 6.38
C PHE A 27 3.77 0.97 7.06
N THR A 28 2.82 0.16 6.63
CA THR A 28 2.69 -1.24 7.04
C THR A 28 3.53 -2.10 6.10
N ARG A 29 4.31 -3.01 6.66
CA ARG A 29 5.04 -4.03 5.90
C ARG A 29 4.12 -5.18 5.55
N VAL A 30 4.12 -5.58 4.27
CA VAL A 30 3.49 -6.80 3.78
C VAL A 30 4.59 -7.70 3.25
N ASP A 31 4.74 -8.86 3.88
CA ASP A 31 5.68 -9.90 3.43
C ASP A 31 4.98 -10.86 2.48
N PHE A 32 5.70 -11.24 1.43
CA PHE A 32 5.24 -12.30 0.54
C PHE A 32 5.35 -13.65 1.25
N PRO A 33 4.31 -14.51 1.18
CA PRO A 33 4.37 -15.85 1.79
C PRO A 33 5.58 -16.66 1.33
N THR A 34 5.96 -16.52 0.06
CA THR A 34 7.18 -17.08 -0.50
C THR A 34 7.99 -15.96 -1.16
N PRO A 35 9.28 -15.77 -0.82
CA PRO A 35 10.09 -14.78 -1.52
C PRO A 35 10.17 -15.07 -3.02
N PHE A 36 10.10 -14.01 -3.84
CA PHE A 36 10.42 -14.11 -5.26
C PHE A 36 11.92 -14.40 -5.45
N PRO A 37 12.32 -14.99 -6.60
CA PRO A 37 13.73 -15.23 -6.89
C PRO A 37 14.56 -13.93 -6.81
N PRO A 38 15.78 -13.96 -6.25
CA PRO A 38 16.66 -12.80 -6.23
C PRO A 38 16.88 -12.23 -7.64
N GLY A 39 16.82 -10.90 -7.77
CA GLY A 39 16.97 -10.20 -9.06
C GLY A 39 15.73 -10.20 -9.95
N SER A 40 14.57 -10.63 -9.45
CA SER A 40 13.30 -10.51 -10.19
C SER A 40 12.81 -9.07 -10.23
N ASP A 41 12.31 -8.62 -11.37
CA ASP A 41 11.52 -7.40 -11.50
C ASP A 41 10.08 -7.67 -11.04
N ILE A 42 9.64 -7.00 -9.98
CA ILE A 42 8.36 -7.28 -9.30
C ILE A 42 7.44 -6.09 -9.41
N ILE A 43 6.22 -6.33 -9.89
CA ILE A 43 5.14 -5.34 -9.90
C ILE A 43 4.16 -5.68 -8.78
N VAL A 44 3.74 -4.67 -8.02
CA VAL A 44 2.66 -4.78 -7.03
C VAL A 44 1.51 -3.87 -7.44
N GLN A 45 0.32 -4.45 -7.53
CA GLN A 45 -0.93 -3.72 -7.74
C GLN A 45 -1.83 -3.88 -6.51
N THR A 46 -2.51 -2.80 -6.13
CA THR A 46 -3.41 -2.77 -4.98
C THR A 46 -4.73 -2.14 -5.32
N THR A 47 -5.80 -2.57 -4.66
CA THR A 47 -7.14 -2.03 -4.86
C THR A 47 -7.93 -2.06 -3.56
N VAL A 48 -8.52 -0.93 -3.20
CA VAL A 48 -9.48 -0.82 -2.09
C VAL A 48 -10.74 -1.62 -2.45
N GLN A 49 -11.17 -2.54 -1.59
CA GLN A 49 -12.25 -3.50 -1.85
C GLN A 49 -13.57 -3.13 -1.14
N THR A 50 -13.52 -2.17 -0.23
CA THR A 50 -14.65 -1.76 0.60
C THR A 50 -14.83 -0.24 0.55
N PHE A 51 -15.97 0.21 1.07
CA PHE A 51 -16.31 1.61 1.25
C PHE A 51 -16.99 1.74 2.63
N ASN A 52 -16.18 1.66 3.67
CA ASN A 52 -16.61 1.72 5.07
C ASN A 52 -16.59 3.16 5.60
N GLY A 53 -15.69 4.00 5.10
CA GLY A 53 -15.61 5.44 5.39
C GLY A 53 -16.10 6.32 4.23
N PRO A 54 -16.60 7.54 4.50
CA PRO A 54 -17.06 8.45 3.45
C PRO A 54 -15.92 9.18 2.71
N GLU A 55 -14.70 9.20 3.27
CA GLU A 55 -13.57 9.90 2.67
C GLU A 55 -12.92 9.06 1.56
N THR A 56 -12.21 9.69 0.62
CA THR A 56 -11.51 8.97 -0.44
C THR A 56 -10.07 8.62 -0.01
N PRO A 57 -9.72 7.33 0.12
CA PRO A 57 -8.36 6.93 0.42
C PRO A 57 -7.43 7.05 -0.80
N GLY A 58 -6.20 7.47 -0.57
CA GLY A 58 -5.07 7.18 -1.46
C GLY A 58 -4.27 5.99 -0.94
N ILE A 59 -3.82 5.11 -1.83
CA ILE A 59 -2.86 4.05 -1.49
C ILE A 59 -1.48 4.47 -1.97
N ARG A 60 -0.49 4.39 -1.07
CA ARG A 60 0.92 4.56 -1.42
C ARG A 60 1.67 3.26 -1.21
N LEU A 61 2.47 2.89 -2.20
CA LEU A 61 3.41 1.78 -2.14
C LEU A 61 4.83 2.32 -2.05
N HIS A 62 5.70 1.58 -1.37
CA HIS A 62 7.13 1.86 -1.31
C HIS A 62 7.91 0.55 -1.11
N ASP A 63 9.21 0.57 -1.36
CA ASP A 63 10.15 -0.52 -1.03
C ASP A 63 9.68 -1.91 -1.49
N VAL A 64 9.27 -2.01 -2.76
CA VAL A 64 8.97 -3.31 -3.37
C VAL A 64 10.29 -4.07 -3.55
N SER A 65 10.37 -5.22 -2.91
CA SER A 65 11.54 -6.12 -2.92
C SER A 65 11.09 -7.55 -3.21
N ASN A 66 12.03 -8.49 -3.29
CA ASN A 66 11.69 -9.91 -3.46
C ASN A 66 11.04 -10.55 -2.23
N THR A 67 11.03 -9.88 -1.09
CA THR A 67 10.45 -10.40 0.17
C THR A 67 9.12 -9.74 0.55
N GLY A 68 8.78 -8.60 -0.06
CA GLY A 68 7.58 -7.87 0.31
C GLY A 68 7.60 -6.43 -0.17
N PHE A 69 6.69 -5.63 0.38
CA PHE A 69 6.53 -4.22 0.07
C PHE A 69 5.98 -3.45 1.28
N LEU A 70 6.08 -2.12 1.22
CA LEU A 70 5.46 -1.22 2.17
C LEU A 70 4.19 -0.62 1.57
N ILE A 71 3.15 -0.51 2.38
CA ILE A 71 1.85 0.05 1.99
C ILE A 71 1.30 0.99 3.06
N ARG A 72 0.63 2.06 2.63
CA ARG A 72 -0.08 2.97 3.53
C ARG A 72 -1.37 3.50 2.89
N LEU A 73 -2.42 3.63 3.71
CA LEU A 73 -3.53 4.54 3.46
C LEU A 73 -3.09 5.99 3.76
N ASN A 74 -3.21 6.83 2.76
CA ASN A 74 -2.88 8.24 2.83
C ASN A 74 -4.00 9.01 2.15
N GLU A 75 -4.77 9.78 2.91
CA GLU A 75 -5.80 10.64 2.33
C GLU A 75 -5.24 11.60 1.28
N ILE A 76 -6.12 12.14 0.46
CA ILE A 76 -5.75 12.98 -0.68
C ILE A 76 -4.90 14.16 -0.21
N PHE A 77 -3.72 14.26 -0.83
CA PHE A 77 -2.82 15.40 -0.74
C PHE A 77 -2.54 15.90 -2.15
N GLY A 78 -2.97 17.12 -2.45
CA GLY A 78 -2.77 17.72 -3.77
C GLY A 78 -3.11 19.20 -3.77
N GLY A 79 -2.36 19.99 -4.55
CA GLY A 79 -2.66 21.42 -4.74
C GLY A 79 -2.60 22.27 -3.46
N GLY A 80 -1.87 21.84 -2.43
CA GLY A 80 -1.81 22.53 -1.13
C GLY A 80 -2.98 22.23 -0.19
N VAL A 81 -3.97 21.45 -0.65
CA VAL A 81 -5.06 20.95 0.19
C VAL A 81 -4.67 19.58 0.75
N SER A 82 -4.86 19.41 2.04
CA SER A 82 -4.58 18.19 2.78
C SER A 82 -5.79 17.87 3.61
N SER A 83 -6.26 16.63 3.54
CA SER A 83 -7.12 16.10 4.60
C SER A 83 -6.29 15.85 5.87
N ASP A 84 -6.97 15.56 6.98
CA ASP A 84 -6.34 15.33 8.28
C ASP A 84 -5.52 14.03 8.33
N GLY A 85 -5.66 13.18 7.31
CA GLY A 85 -4.91 11.94 7.12
C GLY A 85 -5.53 10.76 7.84
N LYS A 86 -6.59 10.97 8.62
CA LYS A 86 -7.30 9.91 9.31
C LYS A 86 -8.21 9.21 8.32
N HIS A 87 -8.27 7.90 8.39
CA HIS A 87 -9.11 7.15 7.49
C HIS A 87 -9.63 5.88 8.15
N THR A 88 -10.92 5.63 7.92
CA THR A 88 -11.60 4.43 8.40
C THR A 88 -10.94 3.17 7.86
N ALA A 89 -11.07 2.07 8.58
CA ALA A 89 -10.51 0.79 8.18
C ALA A 89 -11.15 0.28 6.88
N GLU A 90 -10.33 -0.05 5.88
CA GLU A 90 -10.72 -0.59 4.59
C GLU A 90 -9.99 -1.91 4.30
N THR A 91 -10.66 -2.81 3.58
CA THR A 91 -10.01 -4.02 3.02
C THR A 91 -9.28 -3.64 1.75
N ILE A 92 -7.98 -3.93 1.69
CA ILE A 92 -7.14 -3.72 0.51
C ILE A 92 -6.74 -5.08 -0.06
N GLY A 93 -7.07 -5.33 -1.31
CA GLY A 93 -6.54 -6.46 -2.08
C GLY A 93 -5.20 -6.09 -2.71
N TRP A 94 -4.29 -7.05 -2.80
CA TRP A 94 -3.01 -6.88 -3.50
C TRP A 94 -2.68 -8.10 -4.37
N THR A 95 -1.99 -7.83 -5.48
CA THR A 95 -1.41 -8.83 -6.37
C THR A 95 0.02 -8.42 -6.69
N ALA A 96 0.97 -9.33 -6.54
CA ALA A 96 2.37 -9.17 -6.87
C ALA A 96 2.80 -10.20 -7.91
N TYR A 97 3.56 -9.78 -8.92
CA TYR A 97 4.01 -10.68 -9.97
C TYR A 97 5.33 -10.26 -10.60
N THR A 98 6.05 -11.23 -11.14
CA THR A 98 7.30 -11.00 -11.89
C THR A 98 7.00 -10.63 -13.34
N VAL A 99 7.80 -9.73 -13.92
CA VAL A 99 7.77 -9.39 -15.36
C VAL A 99 9.04 -9.80 -16.10
#